data_AF-A0A7R9JF60-F1
#
_entry.id   AF-A0A7R9JF60-F1
#
_cell.length_a   1.000
_cell.length_b   1.000
_cell.length_c   1.000
_cell.angle_alpha   90.00
_cell.angle_beta   90.00
_cell.angle_gamma   90.00
#
_symmetry.space_group_name_H-M   'P 1'
#
loop_
_entity.id
_entity.type
_entity.pdbx_description
1 polymer ?
#
loop_
_entity_poly.entity_id
_entity_poly.type
_entity_poly.pdbx_seq_one_letter_code
_entity_poly.pdbx_strand_id
1 'polypeptide(L)'
;MGTCLVFLAPNLEFSTFNKASDISRVNHRKAAGKPMLALVPCLIPQEMFAEDSECGSPVLSEEEIRGETVSTMIVGFKTTASGSSFALMHLAFHPDIQDRAFQELVDISGNDKMQPATFEDLKEMTYLEQIIMETLRLYPSVPITIRDVEEEIPIKNYIIPADCTIMINFLVTQRNPKYFTNSDKFYPDNFSPEKKSTRHPFVFKPFSDRPRVCVGAKYAMFQMKVMLSTILSFLLKSSRIWRDLKQVYN
;
A
#
# COMPACT_ATOMS: atom_id res chain seq x y z
N MET A 1 31.13 1.45 -11.02
CA MET A 1 30.79 0.02 -10.81
C MET A 1 29.33 -0.03 -10.41
N GLY A 2 28.45 -0.34 -11.37
CA GLY A 2 27.00 -0.28 -11.19
C GLY A 2 26.48 -1.53 -10.52
N THR A 3 25.89 -1.38 -9.34
CA THR A 3 25.12 -2.44 -8.68
C THR A 3 23.66 -2.18 -8.96
N CYS A 4 23.18 -2.66 -10.10
CA CYS A 4 21.76 -2.69 -10.42
C CYS A 4 21.15 -3.85 -9.61
N LEU A 5 20.54 -3.56 -8.47
CA LEU A 5 19.79 -4.55 -7.70
C LEU A 5 18.41 -4.76 -8.35
N VAL A 6 18.42 -5.35 -9.53
CA VAL A 6 17.24 -6.01 -10.09
C VAL A 6 17.12 -7.34 -9.36
N PHE A 7 16.10 -7.49 -8.51
CA PHE A 7 15.67 -8.81 -8.05
C PHE A 7 15.01 -9.54 -9.23
N LEU A 8 15.82 -10.00 -10.19
CA LEU A 8 15.43 -11.05 -11.11
C LEU A 8 15.37 -12.33 -10.27
N ALA A 9 14.18 -12.87 -10.03
CA ALA A 9 14.05 -14.25 -9.60
C ALA A 9 14.46 -15.13 -10.79
N PRO A 10 15.66 -15.74 -10.79
CA PRO A 10 16.05 -16.62 -11.89
C PRO A 10 15.35 -17.96 -11.61
N ASN A 11 14.55 -18.43 -12.56
CA ASN A 11 13.95 -19.78 -12.59
C ASN A 11 12.62 -19.97 -11.84
N LEU A 12 11.62 -19.13 -12.10
CA LEU A 12 10.22 -19.54 -11.98
C LEU A 12 9.71 -19.99 -13.36
N GLU A 13 9.84 -21.29 -13.65
CA GLU A 13 9.10 -21.91 -14.75
C GLU A 13 7.62 -22.02 -14.38
N PHE A 14 6.79 -21.15 -14.95
CA PHE A 14 5.34 -21.25 -14.87
C PHE A 14 4.84 -22.26 -15.91
N SER A 15 4.98 -23.55 -15.65
CA SER A 15 4.32 -24.59 -16.45
C SER A 15 2.86 -24.75 -16.00
N THR A 16 1.99 -23.84 -16.48
CA THR A 16 0.58 -24.10 -16.88
C THR A 16 -0.10 -22.76 -17.20
N PHE A 17 0.41 -22.03 -18.21
CA PHE A 17 -0.40 -21.05 -18.93
C PHE A 17 -1.00 -21.77 -20.15
N ASN A 18 -2.28 -22.15 -20.06
CA ASN A 18 -2.97 -22.81 -21.17
C ASN A 18 -3.45 -21.73 -22.17
N LYS A 19 -2.57 -21.39 -23.12
CA LYS A 19 -2.77 -20.30 -24.12
C LYS A 19 -4.18 -20.28 -24.74
N ALA A 20 -4.80 -21.43 -25.00
CA ALA A 20 -6.09 -21.51 -25.70
C ALA A 20 -7.30 -21.06 -24.84
N SER A 21 -7.32 -21.39 -23.54
CA SER A 21 -8.43 -21.02 -22.64
C SER A 21 -8.38 -19.56 -22.21
N ASP A 22 -7.20 -18.95 -22.21
CA ASP A 22 -7.04 -17.56 -21.77
C ASP A 22 -7.36 -16.59 -22.91
N ILE A 23 -7.01 -16.95 -24.15
CA ILE A 23 -7.43 -16.19 -25.35
C ILE A 23 -8.95 -16.12 -25.45
N SER A 24 -9.68 -17.21 -25.17
CA SER A 24 -11.14 -17.21 -25.19
C SER A 24 -11.76 -16.35 -24.08
N ARG A 25 -11.15 -16.32 -22.88
CA ARG A 25 -11.58 -15.46 -21.76
C ARG A 25 -11.30 -13.97 -22.01
N VAL A 26 -10.17 -13.65 -22.63
CA VAL A 26 -9.83 -12.28 -23.07
C VAL A 26 -10.79 -11.84 -24.19
N ASN A 27 -11.11 -12.72 -25.14
CA ASN A 27 -12.00 -12.41 -26.26
C ASN A 27 -13.48 -12.29 -25.85
N HIS A 28 -13.97 -13.12 -24.93
CA HIS A 28 -15.32 -12.97 -24.36
C HIS A 28 -15.49 -11.61 -23.66
N ARG A 29 -14.42 -11.05 -23.09
CA ARG A 29 -14.45 -9.76 -22.38
C ARG A 29 -14.36 -8.55 -23.30
N LYS A 30 -13.73 -8.69 -24.48
CA LYS A 30 -13.74 -7.67 -25.55
C LYS A 30 -15.13 -7.43 -26.15
N ALA A 31 -15.97 -8.47 -26.21
CA ALA A 31 -17.33 -8.39 -26.76
C ALA A 31 -18.30 -7.49 -25.96
N ALA A 32 -17.95 -7.08 -24.73
CA ALA A 32 -18.83 -6.32 -23.85
C ALA A 32 -18.82 -4.79 -24.05
N GLY A 33 -18.09 -4.27 -25.06
CA GLY A 33 -18.14 -2.86 -25.47
C GLY A 33 -17.69 -1.80 -24.44
N LYS A 34 -17.24 -2.20 -23.25
CA LYS A 34 -16.70 -1.29 -22.22
C LYS A 34 -15.17 -1.19 -22.37
N PRO A 35 -14.58 0.02 -22.34
CA PRO A 35 -13.13 0.15 -22.37
C PRO A 35 -12.54 -0.58 -21.16
N MET A 36 -11.59 -1.47 -21.44
CA MET A 36 -10.95 -2.29 -20.42
C MET A 36 -9.90 -1.43 -19.69
N LEU A 37 -10.26 -0.85 -18.55
CA LEU A 37 -9.37 -0.01 -17.73
C LEU A 37 -8.68 -0.84 -16.63
N ALA A 38 -8.06 -1.97 -17.02
CA ALA A 38 -7.21 -2.76 -16.12
C ALA A 38 -5.73 -2.38 -16.31
N LEU A 39 -4.87 -2.74 -15.34
CA LEU A 39 -3.44 -2.38 -15.37
C LEU A 39 -2.77 -2.70 -16.72
N VAL A 40 -2.89 -3.95 -17.19
CA VAL A 40 -2.27 -4.38 -18.46
C VAL A 40 -2.76 -3.55 -19.66
N PRO A 41 -4.07 -3.36 -19.87
CA PRO A 41 -4.59 -2.43 -20.88
C PRO A 41 -4.19 -0.97 -20.74
N CYS A 42 -3.89 -0.48 -19.54
CA CYS A 42 -3.36 0.87 -19.33
C CYS A 42 -1.85 0.97 -19.63
N LEU A 43 -1.11 -0.14 -19.52
CA LEU A 43 0.30 -0.23 -19.90
C LEU A 43 0.49 -0.41 -21.41
N ILE A 44 -0.54 -0.90 -22.10
CA ILE A 44 -0.61 -0.94 -23.56
C ILE A 44 -1.13 0.44 -24.01
N PRO A 45 -0.36 1.23 -24.77
CA PRO A 45 -0.87 2.48 -25.29
C PRO A 45 -2.15 2.23 -26.10
N GLN A 46 -3.21 3.02 -25.86
CA GLN A 46 -4.40 3.00 -26.71
C GLN A 46 -4.06 3.36 -28.17
N GLU A 47 -2.91 3.99 -28.37
CA GLU A 47 -2.33 4.44 -29.63
C GLU A 47 -1.49 3.38 -30.35
N MET A 48 -1.37 2.16 -29.81
CA MET A 48 -0.85 1.03 -30.59
C MET A 48 -1.74 0.70 -31.83
N PHE A 49 -2.85 1.44 -32.00
CA PHE A 49 -3.75 1.45 -33.15
C PHE A 49 -4.03 2.85 -33.72
N ALA A 50 -3.39 3.91 -33.21
CA ALA A 50 -3.54 5.26 -33.73
C ALA A 50 -2.17 5.77 -34.17
N GLU A 51 -1.94 5.72 -35.48
CA GLU A 51 -0.94 6.56 -36.13
C GLU A 51 -1.31 8.01 -35.78
N ASP A 52 -0.35 8.77 -35.22
CA ASP A 52 -0.44 10.20 -34.86
C ASP A 52 -0.98 10.53 -33.45
N SER A 53 -0.10 10.47 -32.44
CA SER A 53 -0.24 11.31 -31.25
C SER A 53 1.08 12.02 -30.92
N GLU A 54 0.99 13.31 -30.64
CA GLU A 54 2.11 14.23 -30.36
C GLU A 54 2.65 14.13 -28.92
N CYS A 55 2.31 13.09 -28.16
CA CYS A 55 2.86 12.87 -26.83
C CYS A 55 3.90 11.74 -26.88
N GLY A 56 5.18 12.09 -27.04
CA GLY A 56 6.32 11.17 -27.17
C GLY A 56 6.63 10.31 -25.92
N SER A 57 5.62 9.74 -25.28
CA SER A 57 5.81 8.71 -24.25
C SER A 57 6.30 7.44 -24.95
N PRO A 58 7.47 6.88 -24.57
CA PRO A 58 7.98 5.69 -25.21
C PRO A 58 6.99 4.54 -25.04
N VAL A 59 6.65 3.90 -26.15
CA VAL A 59 5.84 2.68 -26.16
C VAL A 59 6.64 1.58 -25.46
N LEU A 60 6.09 1.02 -24.37
CA LEU A 60 6.70 -0.10 -23.68
C LEU A 60 6.72 -1.33 -24.59
N SER A 61 7.86 -2.01 -24.64
CA SER A 61 7.98 -3.32 -25.28
C SER A 61 7.14 -4.38 -24.57
N GLU A 62 6.83 -5.49 -25.25
CA GLU A 62 6.10 -6.61 -24.64
C GLU A 62 6.81 -7.15 -23.38
N GLU A 63 8.16 -7.18 -23.41
CA GLU A 63 8.97 -7.61 -22.27
C GLU A 63 8.85 -6.63 -21.09
N GLU A 64 8.90 -5.32 -21.35
CA GLU A 64 8.70 -4.30 -20.32
C GLU A 64 7.28 -4.34 -19.73
N ILE A 65 6.24 -4.50 -20.57
CA ILE A 65 4.85 -4.64 -20.11
C ILE A 65 4.73 -5.87 -19.21
N ARG A 66 5.30 -7.00 -19.61
CA ARG A 66 5.31 -8.22 -18.79
C ARG A 66 6.07 -8.00 -17.49
N GLY A 67 7.24 -7.37 -17.54
CA GLY A 67 8.06 -7.03 -16.38
C GLY A 67 7.31 -6.16 -15.37
N GLU A 68 6.73 -5.05 -15.83
CA GLU A 68 5.96 -4.12 -15.00
C GLU A 68 4.70 -4.76 -14.42
N THR A 69 4.02 -5.61 -15.19
CA THR A 69 2.85 -6.36 -14.72
C THR A 69 3.22 -7.29 -13.57
N VAL A 70 4.26 -8.10 -13.74
CA VAL A 70 4.71 -9.04 -12.71
C VAL A 70 5.25 -8.30 -11.49
N SER A 71 6.06 -7.27 -11.70
CA SER A 71 6.61 -6.41 -10.64
C SER A 71 5.50 -5.80 -9.78
N THR A 72 4.50 -5.18 -10.43
CA THR A 72 3.37 -4.54 -9.74
C THR A 72 2.55 -5.55 -8.94
N MET A 73 2.30 -6.75 -9.49
CA MET A 73 1.59 -7.81 -8.76
C MET A 73 2.35 -8.25 -7.51
N ILE A 74 3.66 -8.48 -7.61
CA ILE A 74 4.48 -8.95 -6.48
C ILE A 74 4.58 -7.87 -5.40
N VAL A 75 4.93 -6.64 -5.78
CA VAL A 75 5.10 -5.53 -4.83
C VAL A 75 3.77 -5.18 -4.17
N GLY A 76 2.69 -5.10 -4.93
CA GLY A 76 1.34 -4.82 -4.41
C GLY A 76 0.84 -5.92 -3.47
N PHE A 77 1.05 -7.20 -3.82
CA PHE A 77 0.59 -8.32 -3.00
C PHE A 77 1.30 -8.39 -1.65
N LYS A 78 2.64 -8.44 -1.65
CA LYS A 78 3.40 -8.64 -0.40
C LYS A 78 3.21 -7.50 0.60
N THR A 79 3.21 -6.25 0.11
CA THR A 79 3.11 -5.07 0.97
C THR A 79 1.73 -4.94 1.59
N THR A 80 0.66 -5.13 0.80
CA THR A 80 -0.72 -5.10 1.30
C THR A 80 -1.02 -6.28 2.22
N ALA A 81 -0.56 -7.50 1.88
CA ALA A 81 -0.76 -8.67 2.73
C ALA A 81 -0.13 -8.49 4.11
N SER A 82 1.10 -7.95 4.17
CA SER A 82 1.77 -7.61 5.43
C SER A 82 0.99 -6.57 6.23
N GLY A 83 0.60 -5.45 5.60
CA GLY A 83 -0.16 -4.37 6.23
C GLY A 83 -1.50 -4.87 6.80
N SER A 84 -2.28 -5.62 6.02
CA SER A 84 -3.52 -6.22 6.47
C SER A 84 -3.31 -7.21 7.62
N SER A 85 -2.27 -8.03 7.57
CA SER A 85 -1.99 -9.03 8.61
C SER A 85 -1.69 -8.38 9.95
N PHE A 86 -0.87 -7.32 9.98
CA PHE A 86 -0.61 -6.57 11.21
C PHE A 86 -1.85 -5.83 11.70
N ALA A 87 -2.68 -5.29 10.81
CA ALA A 87 -3.93 -4.63 11.21
C ALA A 87 -4.90 -5.62 11.87
N LEU A 88 -5.10 -6.80 11.27
CA LEU A 88 -5.91 -7.88 11.83
C LEU A 88 -5.38 -8.35 13.18
N MET A 89 -4.06 -8.50 13.30
CA MET A 89 -3.42 -8.81 14.58
C MET A 89 -3.82 -7.76 15.63
N HIS A 90 -3.64 -6.47 15.35
CA HIS A 90 -3.99 -5.42 16.31
C HIS A 90 -5.48 -5.44 16.69
N LEU A 91 -6.38 -5.60 15.73
CA LEU A 91 -7.81 -5.72 15.98
C LEU A 91 -8.13 -6.90 16.92
N ALA A 92 -7.49 -8.05 16.73
CA ALA A 92 -7.69 -9.23 17.57
C ALA A 92 -7.17 -9.07 19.02
N PHE A 93 -6.20 -8.17 19.24
CA PHE A 93 -5.62 -7.88 20.56
C PHE A 93 -6.20 -6.65 21.27
N HIS A 94 -6.95 -5.80 20.56
CA HIS A 94 -7.53 -4.55 21.09
C HIS A 94 -9.04 -4.53 20.85
N PRO A 95 -9.83 -5.22 21.70
CA PRO A 95 -11.28 -5.31 21.56
C PRO A 95 -11.97 -3.94 21.51
N ASP A 96 -11.49 -2.97 22.29
CA ASP A 96 -12.00 -1.60 22.31
C ASP A 96 -11.87 -0.89 20.95
N ILE A 97 -10.73 -1.08 20.28
CA ILE A 97 -10.49 -0.54 18.93
C ILE A 97 -11.34 -1.29 17.90
N GLN A 98 -11.44 -2.61 18.04
CA GLN A 98 -12.24 -3.45 17.16
C GLN A 98 -13.73 -3.10 17.24
N ASP A 99 -14.28 -2.93 18.44
CA ASP A 99 -15.68 -2.58 18.68
C ASP A 99 -16.01 -1.20 18.09
N ARG A 100 -15.10 -0.22 18.25
CA ARG A 100 -15.25 1.11 17.64
C ARG A 100 -15.21 1.05 16.11
N ALA A 101 -14.32 0.25 15.53
CA ALA A 101 -14.26 0.05 14.08
C ALA A 101 -15.53 -0.64 13.57
N PHE A 102 -16.02 -1.66 14.28
CA PHE A 102 -17.26 -2.34 13.93
C PHE A 102 -18.46 -1.38 14.00
N GLN A 103 -18.53 -0.51 15.01
CA GLN A 103 -19.59 0.48 15.11
C GLN A 103 -19.58 1.46 13.92
N GLU A 104 -18.40 1.94 13.49
CA GLU A 104 -18.29 2.74 12.27
C GLU A 104 -18.87 2.01 11.04
N LEU A 105 -18.58 0.71 10.88
CA LEU A 105 -19.11 -0.07 9.76
C LEU A 105 -20.63 -0.23 9.84
N VAL A 106 -21.19 -0.41 11.04
CA VAL A 106 -22.64 -0.47 11.26
C VAL A 106 -23.30 0.87 10.92
N ASP A 107 -22.67 1.99 11.29
CA ASP A 107 -23.21 3.32 11.02
C ASP A 107 -23.22 3.65 9.52
N ILE A 108 -22.23 3.14 8.76
CA ILE A 108 -22.13 3.33 7.30
C ILE A 108 -23.10 2.40 6.55
N SER A 109 -23.05 1.08 6.82
CA SER A 109 -23.81 0.07 6.07
C SER A 109 -25.26 -0.10 6.55
N GLY A 110 -25.62 0.49 7.70
CA GLY A 110 -26.93 0.33 8.32
C GLY A 110 -27.18 -1.10 8.82
N ASN A 111 -28.43 -1.57 8.71
CA ASN A 111 -28.84 -2.89 9.23
C ASN A 111 -28.40 -4.08 8.36
N ASP A 112 -27.94 -3.87 7.13
CA ASP A 112 -27.53 -4.97 6.24
C ASP A 112 -26.03 -5.26 6.35
N LYS A 113 -25.68 -5.93 7.44
CA LYS A 113 -24.30 -6.24 7.86
C LYS A 113 -23.56 -7.23 6.94
N MET A 114 -24.23 -7.75 5.91
CA MET A 114 -23.70 -8.82 5.06
C MET A 114 -23.45 -8.41 3.61
N GLN A 115 -23.76 -7.17 3.23
CA GLN A 115 -23.45 -6.70 1.89
C GLN A 115 -21.97 -6.34 1.77
N PRO A 116 -21.35 -6.63 0.62
CA PRO A 116 -20.04 -6.09 0.29
C PRO A 116 -20.06 -4.56 0.31
N ALA A 117 -19.05 -3.96 0.93
CA ALA A 117 -18.90 -2.51 0.97
C ALA A 117 -18.82 -1.91 -0.45
N THR A 118 -19.59 -0.86 -0.69
CA THR A 118 -19.55 -0.08 -1.92
C THR A 118 -18.35 0.86 -1.93
N PHE A 119 -18.03 1.45 -3.08
CA PHE A 119 -16.92 2.40 -3.18
C PHE A 119 -17.14 3.66 -2.32
N GLU A 120 -18.40 4.08 -2.19
CA GLU A 120 -18.82 5.19 -1.34
C GLU A 120 -18.61 4.86 0.14
N ASP A 121 -18.99 3.66 0.59
CA ASP A 121 -18.76 3.21 1.97
C ASP A 121 -17.27 3.26 2.35
N LEU A 122 -16.39 2.84 1.43
CA LEU A 122 -14.94 2.84 1.67
C LEU A 122 -14.37 4.26 1.88
N LYS A 123 -15.02 5.30 1.35
CA LYS A 123 -14.60 6.69 1.57
C LYS A 123 -14.96 7.16 2.98
N GLU A 124 -16.10 6.71 3.50
CA GLU A 124 -16.61 7.09 4.83
C GLU A 124 -15.91 6.35 5.99
N MET A 125 -15.29 5.19 5.71
CA MET A 125 -14.48 4.39 6.67
C MET A 125 -13.24 5.15 7.16
N THR A 126 -13.43 6.10 8.06
CA THR A 126 -12.43 7.07 8.52
C THR A 126 -11.59 6.51 9.67
N TYR A 127 -12.23 5.85 10.63
CA TYR A 127 -11.56 5.20 11.75
C TYR A 127 -10.86 3.92 11.31
N LEU A 128 -11.44 3.13 10.41
CA LEU A 128 -10.73 2.01 9.81
C LEU A 128 -9.48 2.48 9.04
N GLU A 129 -9.54 3.64 8.38
CA GLU A 129 -8.34 4.26 7.79
C GLU A 129 -7.29 4.62 8.85
N GLN A 130 -7.71 5.17 10.00
CA GLN A 130 -6.79 5.47 11.11
C GLN A 130 -6.08 4.21 11.62
N ILE A 131 -6.80 3.09 11.72
CA ILE A 131 -6.25 1.78 12.10
C ILE A 131 -5.21 1.31 11.08
N ILE A 132 -5.50 1.44 9.78
CA ILE A 132 -4.54 1.10 8.71
C ILE A 132 -3.29 2.00 8.82
N MET A 133 -3.48 3.32 8.97
CA MET A 133 -2.35 4.26 9.07
C MET A 133 -1.49 4.00 10.32
N GLU A 134 -2.10 3.73 11.47
CA GLU A 134 -1.39 3.38 12.70
C GLU A 134 -0.66 2.03 12.58
N THR A 135 -1.25 1.09 11.85
CA THR A 135 -0.58 -0.17 11.52
C THR A 135 0.66 0.09 10.68
N LEU A 136 0.56 0.87 9.62
CA LEU A 136 1.69 1.22 8.75
C LEU A 136 2.74 2.08 9.47
N ARG A 137 2.36 2.80 10.54
CA ARG A 137 3.27 3.56 11.40
C ARG A 137 4.17 2.65 12.22
N LEU A 138 3.57 1.66 12.87
CA LEU A 138 4.30 0.74 13.74
C LEU A 138 4.97 -0.38 12.96
N TYR A 139 4.36 -0.83 11.87
CA TYR A 139 4.77 -1.96 11.05
C TYR A 139 4.76 -1.57 9.56
N PRO A 140 5.61 -0.62 9.14
CA PRO A 140 5.71 -0.23 7.74
C PRO A 140 6.14 -1.43 6.89
N SER A 141 5.35 -1.80 5.88
CA SER A 141 5.69 -2.88 4.94
C SER A 141 7.01 -2.62 4.20
N VAL A 142 7.40 -1.36 4.06
CA VAL A 142 8.71 -0.92 3.57
C VAL A 142 9.34 -0.04 4.66
N PRO A 143 10.20 -0.58 5.54
CA PRO A 143 10.70 0.14 6.71
C PRO A 143 11.81 1.16 6.42
N ILE A 144 12.49 1.01 5.29
CA ILE A 144 13.63 1.83 4.89
C ILE A 144 13.46 2.18 3.41
N THR A 145 13.75 3.43 3.06
CA THR A 145 13.89 3.85 1.66
C THR A 145 15.24 4.52 1.44
N ILE A 146 15.80 4.35 0.26
CA ILE A 146 17.17 4.76 -0.06
C ILE A 146 17.13 5.81 -1.18
N ARG A 147 18.00 6.81 -1.11
CA ARG A 147 18.17 7.85 -2.13
C ARG A 147 19.65 8.05 -2.40
N ASP A 148 20.04 8.03 -3.66
CA ASP A 148 21.37 8.45 -4.07
C ASP A 148 21.36 9.97 -4.31
N VAL A 149 22.43 10.62 -3.89
CA VAL A 149 22.60 12.08 -3.93
C VAL A 149 23.50 12.41 -5.11
N GLU A 150 22.94 13.02 -6.14
CA GLU A 150 23.67 13.35 -7.37
C GLU A 150 24.48 14.66 -7.25
N GLU A 151 24.02 15.58 -6.41
CA GLU A 151 24.64 16.89 -6.19
C GLU A 151 24.61 17.24 -4.70
N GLU A 152 25.51 18.12 -4.25
CA GLU A 152 25.55 18.53 -2.86
C GLU A 152 24.22 19.18 -2.42
N ILE A 153 23.66 18.69 -1.31
CA ILE A 153 22.38 19.19 -0.79
C ILE A 153 22.62 19.96 0.51
N PRO A 154 22.46 21.30 0.53
CA PRO A 154 22.47 22.05 1.77
C PRO A 154 21.18 21.78 2.57
N ILE A 155 21.31 21.25 3.78
CA ILE A 155 20.19 21.02 4.71
C ILE A 155 20.48 21.69 6.05
N LYS A 156 19.79 22.81 6.30
CA LYS A 156 19.98 23.65 7.50
C LYS A 156 21.46 24.05 7.64
N ASN A 157 22.15 23.51 8.64
CA ASN A 157 23.54 23.82 8.97
C ASN A 157 24.51 22.74 8.46
N TYR A 158 24.03 21.80 7.65
CA TYR A 158 24.80 20.69 7.11
C TYR A 158 24.79 20.72 5.59
N ILE A 159 25.80 20.12 4.99
CA ILE A 159 25.87 19.83 3.56
C ILE A 159 25.94 18.32 3.43
N ILE A 160 25.00 17.74 2.68
CA ILE A 160 25.08 16.34 2.28
C ILE A 160 25.93 16.29 1.01
N PRO A 161 27.03 15.51 0.98
CA PRO A 161 27.91 15.45 -0.17
C PRO A 161 27.23 14.79 -1.37
N ALA A 162 27.66 15.16 -2.57
CA ALA A 162 27.37 14.41 -3.79
C ALA A 162 27.94 12.98 -3.71
N ASP A 163 27.41 12.09 -4.54
CA ASP A 163 27.80 10.68 -4.67
C ASP A 163 27.69 9.87 -3.37
N CYS A 164 26.81 10.28 -2.46
CA CYS A 164 26.49 9.51 -1.26
C CYS A 164 25.08 8.91 -1.32
N THR A 165 24.84 7.91 -0.47
CA THR A 165 23.55 7.25 -0.35
C THR A 165 22.90 7.60 0.99
N ILE A 166 21.73 8.23 0.95
CA ILE A 166 20.90 8.52 2.13
C ILE A 166 19.95 7.36 2.39
N MET A 167 19.96 6.85 3.62
CA MET A 167 18.99 5.89 4.11
C MET A 167 17.96 6.57 5.01
N ILE A 168 16.70 6.59 4.58
CA ILE A 168 15.58 7.11 5.36
C ILE A 168 14.91 5.95 6.09
N ASN A 169 15.08 5.92 7.41
CA ASN A 169 14.52 4.88 8.26
C ASN A 169 13.13 5.29 8.80
N PHE A 170 12.08 4.69 8.26
CA PHE A 170 10.71 4.93 8.69
C PHE A 170 10.40 4.32 10.06
N LEU A 171 10.98 3.17 10.41
CA LEU A 171 10.77 2.57 11.75
C LEU A 171 11.16 3.51 12.88
N VAL A 172 12.26 4.26 12.71
CA VAL A 172 12.74 5.21 13.72
C VAL A 172 11.92 6.50 13.69
N THR A 173 11.73 7.09 12.51
CA THR A 173 11.05 8.39 12.39
C THR A 173 9.57 8.30 12.80
N GLN A 174 8.90 7.20 12.47
CA GLN A 174 7.47 6.98 12.74
C GLN A 174 7.17 6.52 14.17
N ARG A 175 8.20 6.21 14.98
CA ARG A 175 8.09 5.93 16.42
C ARG A 175 8.64 7.05 17.30
N ASN A 176 8.98 8.21 16.72
CA ASN A 176 9.52 9.32 17.49
C ASN A 176 8.42 9.94 18.39
N PRO A 177 8.58 9.95 19.73
CA PRO A 177 7.58 10.48 20.66
C PRO A 177 7.34 11.99 20.52
N LYS A 178 8.25 12.71 19.84
CA LYS A 178 8.05 14.13 19.50
C LYS A 178 6.83 14.35 18.60
N TYR A 179 6.47 13.37 17.77
CA TYR A 179 5.43 13.54 16.74
C TYR A 179 4.21 12.63 16.92
N PHE A 180 4.31 11.59 17.75
CA PHE A 180 3.24 10.64 18.01
C PHE A 180 3.01 10.47 19.50
N THR A 181 1.76 10.66 19.93
CA THR A 181 1.34 10.36 21.30
C THR A 181 1.36 8.85 21.50
N ASN A 182 1.87 8.37 22.64
CA ASN A 182 1.98 6.93 22.91
C ASN A 182 2.72 6.19 21.77
N SER A 183 3.87 6.72 21.34
CA SER A 183 4.56 6.28 20.11
C SER A 183 4.85 4.78 20.01
N ASP A 184 5.00 4.09 21.15
CA ASP A 184 5.27 2.64 21.21
C ASP A 184 4.00 1.77 21.35
N LYS A 185 2.82 2.39 21.44
CA LYS A 185 1.53 1.71 21.53
C LYS A 185 0.76 1.86 20.23
N PHE A 186 -0.14 0.91 19.98
CA PHE A 186 -1.10 1.00 18.90
C PHE A 186 -2.21 1.96 19.30
N TYR A 187 -2.22 3.17 18.72
CA TYR A 187 -3.16 4.22 19.08
C TYR A 187 -3.68 4.96 17.83
N PRO A 188 -4.77 4.45 17.21
CA PRO A 188 -5.31 4.96 15.94
C PRO A 188 -5.61 6.45 15.92
N ASP A 189 -6.00 7.04 17.06
CA ASP A 189 -6.31 8.47 17.14
C ASP A 189 -5.08 9.37 16.87
N ASN A 190 -3.85 8.83 16.81
CA ASN A 190 -2.71 9.52 16.21
C ASN A 190 -2.99 9.98 14.76
N PHE A 191 -3.94 9.36 14.09
CA PHE A 191 -4.37 9.70 12.74
C PHE A 191 -5.74 10.40 12.68
N SER A 192 -6.23 10.94 13.80
CA SER A 192 -7.38 11.84 13.77
C SER A 192 -7.11 13.07 12.87
N PRO A 193 -8.15 13.67 12.26
CA PRO A 193 -7.97 14.86 11.41
C PRO A 193 -7.20 15.99 12.10
N GLU A 194 -7.51 16.25 13.38
CA GLU A 194 -6.85 17.24 14.22
C GLU A 194 -5.34 16.97 14.34
N LYS A 195 -4.94 15.76 14.78
CA LYS A 195 -3.52 15.42 14.97
C LYS A 195 -2.76 15.33 13.66
N LYS A 196 -3.41 14.90 12.57
CA LYS A 196 -2.79 14.90 11.23
C LYS A 196 -2.50 16.32 10.75
N SER A 197 -3.42 17.25 10.99
CA SER A 197 -3.30 18.65 10.54
C SER A 197 -2.13 19.40 11.18
N THR A 198 -1.81 19.10 12.45
CA THR A 198 -0.74 19.77 13.20
C THR A 198 0.62 19.09 13.04
N ARG A 199 0.66 17.85 12.52
CA ARG A 199 1.89 17.08 12.37
C ARG A 199 2.65 17.54 11.13
N HIS A 200 3.97 17.64 11.25
CA HIS A 200 4.83 17.92 10.10
C HIS A 200 4.63 16.87 8.99
N PRO A 201 4.39 17.28 7.73
CA PRO A 201 3.89 16.41 6.66
C PRO A 201 4.85 15.26 6.30
N PHE A 202 6.16 15.45 6.49
CA PHE A 202 7.18 14.44 6.17
C PHE A 202 7.50 13.46 7.31
N VAL A 203 6.83 13.55 8.45
CA VAL A 203 7.04 12.60 9.55
C VAL A 203 6.45 11.23 9.23
N PHE A 204 5.37 11.19 8.44
CA PHE A 204 4.67 9.96 8.10
C PHE A 204 4.34 9.92 6.61
N LYS A 205 5.08 9.09 5.88
CA LYS A 205 4.94 8.89 4.43
C LYS A 205 5.04 7.40 4.09
N PRO A 206 4.05 6.57 4.48
CA PRO A 206 4.10 5.12 4.27
C PRO A 206 4.12 4.73 2.77
N PHE A 207 3.68 5.64 1.90
CA PHE A 207 3.67 5.49 0.45
C PHE A 207 4.71 6.38 -0.26
N SER A 208 5.72 6.86 0.49
CA SER A 208 6.70 7.86 0.03
C SER A 208 6.03 9.18 -0.44
N ASP A 209 6.80 10.05 -1.10
CA ASP A 209 6.31 11.29 -1.70
C ASP A 209 6.98 11.53 -3.06
N ARG A 210 6.53 12.55 -3.79
CA ARG A 210 7.02 12.91 -5.12
C ARG A 210 8.54 13.13 -5.13
N PRO A 211 9.24 12.82 -6.25
CA PRO A 211 8.69 12.31 -7.52
C PRO A 211 8.41 10.79 -7.51
N ARG A 212 8.96 10.03 -6.56
CA ARG A 212 8.83 8.55 -6.48
C ARG A 212 7.79 8.15 -5.43
N VAL A 213 6.54 8.57 -5.65
CA VAL A 213 5.40 8.17 -4.82
C VAL A 213 4.91 6.77 -5.23
N CYS A 214 4.38 6.00 -4.29
CA CYS A 214 3.78 4.70 -4.59
C CYS A 214 2.59 4.84 -5.54
N VAL A 215 2.70 4.25 -6.74
CA VAL A 215 1.63 4.25 -7.75
C VAL A 215 0.37 3.52 -7.27
N GLY A 216 0.54 2.51 -6.41
CA GLY A 216 -0.55 1.68 -5.87
C GLY A 216 -1.20 2.23 -4.60
N ALA A 217 -0.81 3.41 -4.09
CA ALA A 217 -1.21 3.87 -2.75
C ALA A 217 -2.73 3.88 -2.54
N LYS A 218 -3.49 4.46 -3.48
CA LYS A 218 -4.96 4.49 -3.41
C LYS A 218 -5.57 3.09 -3.48
N TYR A 219 -5.06 2.25 -4.39
CA TYR A 219 -5.53 0.88 -4.56
C TYR A 219 -5.28 0.04 -3.30
N ALA A 220 -4.08 0.14 -2.70
CA ALA A 220 -3.73 -0.55 -1.46
C ALA A 220 -4.65 -0.13 -0.31
N MET A 221 -4.93 1.16 -0.15
CA MET A 221 -5.85 1.64 0.89
C MET A 221 -7.26 1.08 0.71
N PHE A 222 -7.82 1.11 -0.51
CA PHE A 222 -9.14 0.52 -0.77
C PHE A 222 -9.14 -0.99 -0.56
N GLN A 223 -8.12 -1.70 -1.04
CA GLN A 223 -7.99 -3.13 -0.86
C GLN A 223 -7.93 -3.53 0.62
N MET A 224 -7.16 -2.81 1.43
CA MET A 224 -7.09 -3.02 2.88
C MET A 224 -8.43 -2.71 3.55
N LYS A 225 -9.09 -1.59 3.20
CA LYS A 225 -10.42 -1.25 3.75
C LYS A 225 -11.45 -2.34 3.46
N VAL A 226 -11.56 -2.80 2.20
CA VAL A 226 -12.47 -3.89 1.81
C VAL A 226 -12.17 -5.17 2.60
N MET A 227 -10.90 -5.56 2.69
CA MET A 227 -10.49 -6.79 3.37
C MET A 227 -10.82 -6.73 4.87
N LEU A 228 -10.42 -5.64 5.54
CA LEU A 228 -10.62 -5.48 6.97
C LEU A 228 -12.10 -5.32 7.32
N SER A 229 -12.87 -4.54 6.56
CA SER A 229 -14.30 -4.35 6.80
C SER A 229 -15.07 -5.67 6.63
N THR A 230 -14.71 -6.47 5.62
CA THR A 230 -15.31 -7.80 5.40
C THR A 230 -15.02 -8.72 6.58
N ILE A 231 -13.78 -8.74 7.07
CA ILE A 231 -13.40 -9.62 8.19
C ILE A 231 -14.01 -9.15 9.51
N LEU A 232 -14.19 -7.85 9.72
CA LEU A 232 -14.81 -7.27 10.92
C LEU A 232 -16.30 -7.62 11.07
N SER A 233 -16.92 -8.26 10.07
CA SER A 233 -18.21 -8.94 10.26
C SER A 233 -18.13 -10.11 11.26
N PHE A 234 -16.91 -10.59 11.55
CA PHE A 234 -16.60 -11.58 12.57
C PHE A 234 -15.88 -10.95 13.76
N LEU A 235 -16.13 -11.49 14.96
CA LEU A 235 -15.39 -11.12 16.16
C LEU A 235 -14.02 -11.80 16.17
N LEU A 236 -12.97 -10.99 16.07
CA LEU A 236 -11.57 -11.44 16.12
C LEU A 236 -11.12 -11.54 17.58
N LYS A 237 -10.57 -12.70 17.95
CA LYS A 237 -9.94 -12.94 19.25
C LYS A 237 -8.59 -13.61 19.06
N SER A 238 -7.59 -13.11 19.77
CA SER A 238 -6.31 -13.79 19.90
C SER A 238 -6.35 -14.82 21.02
N SER A 239 -5.69 -15.97 20.82
CA SER A 239 -5.45 -16.95 21.90
C SER A 239 -4.27 -16.57 22.80
N ARG A 240 -3.52 -15.52 22.45
CA ARG A 240 -2.39 -14.99 23.21
C ARG A 240 -2.73 -13.64 23.82
N ILE A 241 -1.93 -13.18 24.78
CA ILE A 241 -2.03 -11.79 25.26
C ILE A 241 -1.01 -10.90 24.54
N TRP A 242 -1.33 -9.63 24.36
CA TRP A 242 -0.47 -8.68 23.64
C TRP A 242 0.95 -8.62 24.22
N ARG A 243 1.08 -8.77 25.54
CA ARG A 243 2.37 -8.79 26.26
C ARG A 243 3.29 -9.96 25.87
N ASP A 244 2.74 -11.04 25.31
CA ASP A 244 3.53 -12.20 24.87
C ASP A 244 4.28 -11.93 23.57
N LEU A 245 3.83 -10.92 22.80
CA LEU A 245 4.50 -10.48 21.58
C LEU A 245 5.68 -9.59 21.96
N LYS A 246 6.85 -10.20 22.18
CA LYS A 246 8.10 -9.45 22.24
C LYS A 246 8.37 -8.85 20.86
N GLN A 247 8.32 -7.53 20.74
CA GLN A 247 8.81 -6.85 19.55
C GLN A 247 10.34 -7.01 19.49
N VAL A 248 10.83 -7.87 18.59
CA VAL A 248 12.26 -8.06 18.34
C VAL A 248 12.68 -7.02 17.30
N TYR A 249 12.90 -5.80 17.74
CA TYR A 249 13.60 -4.78 16.96
C TYR A 249 14.82 -4.34 17.77
N ASN A 250 15.89 -5.15 17.70
CA ASN A 250 17.22 -4.78 18.20
C ASN A 250 18.05 -4.27 17.03
#